data_AF-A0A928MUI8-F1
#
_entry.id   AF-A0A928MUI8-F1
#
_cell.length_a   1.000
_cell.length_b   1.000
_cell.length_c   1.000
_cell.angle_alpha   90.00
_cell.angle_beta   90.00
_cell.angle_gamma   90.00
#
_symmetry.space_group_name_H-M   'P 1'
#
loop_
_entity.id
_entity.type
_entity.pdbx_description
1 polymer ?
#
loop_
_entity_poly.entity_id
_entity_poly.type
_entity_poly.pdbx_seq_one_letter_code
_entity_poly.pdbx_strand_id
1 'polypeptide(L)' 'MNELNIGGVVIRGGATLAPMAGVADAAFRGICREQGAALTTSEMVSAKA' A
#
# COMPACT_ATOMS: atom_id res chain seq x y z
N MET A 1 9.52 9.05 -15.06
CA MET A 1 9.07 8.40 -13.81
C MET A 1 7.63 7.97 -14.05
N ASN A 2 7.29 6.70 -13.84
CA ASN A 2 5.93 6.22 -14.11
C ASN A 2 4.95 6.73 -13.04
N GLU A 3 3.86 7.33 -13.49
CA GLU A 3 2.73 7.72 -12.65
C GLU A 3 1.59 6.70 -12.87
N LEU A 4 1.03 6.18 -11.79
CA LEU A 4 -0.11 5.26 -11.81
C LEU A 4 -1.36 6.01 -11.38
N ASN A 5 -2.43 5.97 -12.17
CA ASN A 5 -3.71 6.59 -11.81
C ASN A 5 -4.76 5.51 -11.53
N ILE A 6 -5.31 5.51 -10.32
CA ILE A 6 -6.38 4.58 -9.90
C ILE A 6 -7.60 5.42 -9.50
N GLY A 7 -8.64 5.42 -10.33
CA GLY A 7 -9.91 6.08 -10.01
C GLY A 7 -9.81 7.58 -9.70
N GLY A 8 -8.81 8.28 -10.25
CA GLY A 8 -8.54 9.70 -9.96
C GLY A 8 -7.47 9.94 -8.90
N VAL A 9 -6.97 8.88 -8.24
CA VAL A 9 -5.86 8.97 -7.29
C VAL A 9 -4.55 8.75 -8.04
N VAL A 10 -3.70 9.78 -8.05
CA VAL A 10 -2.36 9.71 -8.66
C VAL A 10 -1.35 9.16 -7.66
N ILE A 11 -0.77 8.02 -7.99
CA ILE A 11 0.28 7.34 -7.23
C ILE A 11 1.61 7.58 -7.97
N ARG A 12 2.56 8.17 -7.26
CA ARG A 12 3.88 8.51 -7.79
C ARG A 12 4.91 7.46 -7.38
N GLY A 13 5.51 6.80 -8.36
CA GLY A 13 6.49 5.72 -8.15
C GLY A 13 6.05 4.41 -8.80
N GLY A 14 6.96 3.44 -8.85
CA GLY A 14 6.74 2.17 -9.58
C GLY A 14 6.56 0.93 -8.71
N ALA A 15 6.81 1.01 -7.40
CA ALA A 15 6.74 -0.12 -6.49
C ALA A 15 5.64 0.07 -5.46
N THR A 16 4.84 -0.97 -5.23
CA THR A 16 3.74 -0.98 -4.27
C THR A 16 3.77 -2.26 -3.44
N LEU A 17 3.39 -2.17 -2.16
CA LEU A 17 3.26 -3.34 -1.30
C LEU A 17 1.98 -4.12 -1.62
N ALA A 18 2.14 -5.39 -1.99
CA ALA A 18 1.04 -6.32 -2.21
C ALA A 18 0.30 -6.63 -0.89
N PRO A 19 -1.02 -6.91 -0.94
CA PRO A 19 -1.77 -7.34 0.23
C PRO A 19 -1.29 -8.73 0.69
N MET A 20 -0.85 -8.82 1.95
CA MET A 20 -0.37 -10.06 2.55
C MET A 20 -0.96 -10.21 3.95
N ALA A 21 -1.94 -11.10 4.11
CA ALA A 21 -2.59 -11.35 5.39
C ALA A 21 -1.59 -11.89 6.43
N GLY A 22 -1.63 -11.37 7.65
CA GLY A 22 -0.71 -11.65 8.74
C GLY A 22 0.69 -11.05 8.58
N VAL A 23 1.00 -10.36 7.48
CA VAL A 23 2.32 -9.75 7.22
C VAL A 23 2.24 -8.24 7.08
N ALA A 24 1.25 -7.71 6.36
CA ALA A 24 1.10 -6.29 6.09
C ALA A 24 0.50 -5.51 7.27
N ASP A 25 1.08 -5.69 8.47
CA ASP A 25 0.70 -4.97 9.68
C ASP A 25 1.10 -3.48 9.61
N ALA A 26 0.86 -2.72 10.69
CA ALA A 26 1.18 -1.30 10.71
C ALA A 26 2.70 -1.03 10.63
N ALA A 27 3.52 -1.82 11.31
CA ALA A 27 4.96 -1.61 11.39
C ALA A 27 5.63 -1.93 10.04
N PHE A 28 5.29 -3.07 9.44
CA PHE A 28 5.80 -3.49 8.13
C PHE A 28 5.45 -2.48 7.03
N ARG A 29 4.21 -1.98 7.03
CA ARG A 29 3.78 -0.92 6.09
C ARG A 29 4.53 0.39 6.30
N GLY A 30 4.85 0.74 7.54
CA GLY A 30 5.71 1.89 7.86
C GLY A 30 7.08 1.76 7.20
N ILE A 31 7.75 0.62 7.43
CA ILE A 31 9.06 0.33 6.83
C ILE A 31 8.98 0.36 5.29
N CYS A 32 7.99 -0.29 4.68
CA CYS A 32 7.85 -0.26 3.22
C CYS A 32 7.70 1.18 2.68
N ARG A 33 6.99 2.05 3.40
CA ARG A 33 6.83 3.46 3.02
C ARG A 33 8.15 4.23 3.13
N GLU A 34 8.91 4.00 4.20
CA GLU A 34 10.26 4.57 4.38
C GLU A 34 11.23 4.11 3.28
N GLN A 35 11.07 2.88 2.79
CA GLN A 35 11.86 2.32 1.68
C GLN A 35 11.36 2.73 0.28
N GLY A 36 10.39 3.64 0.18
CA GLY A 36 9.94 4.20 -1.09
C GLY A 36 8.81 3.45 -1.79
N ALA A 37 8.04 2.63 -1.06
CA ALA A 37 6.79 2.09 -1.61
C ALA A 37 5.80 3.23 -1.90
N ALA A 38 5.38 3.34 -3.15
CA ALA A 38 4.46 4.36 -3.63
C ALA A 38 3.04 4.21 -3.05
N LEU A 39 2.66 2.97 -2.74
CA LEU A 39 1.40 2.60 -2.08
C LEU A 39 1.64 1.42 -1.15
N THR A 40 0.99 1.43 0.02
CA THR A 40 0.94 0.28 0.92
C THR A 40 -0.51 -0.12 1.22
N THR A 41 -0.76 -1.43 1.27
CA THR A 41 -2.11 -2.00 1.39
C THR A 41 -2.27 -2.67 2.75
N SER A 42 -3.35 -2.40 3.48
CA SER A 42 -3.67 -3.10 4.73
C SER A 42 -4.25 -4.49 4.47
N GLU A 43 -4.41 -5.26 5.54
CA GLU A 43 -5.32 -6.41 5.53
C GLU A 43 -6.77 -5.99 5.23
N MET A 44 -7.58 -6.99 4.87
CA MET A 44 -9.01 -6.81 4.70
C MET A 44 -9.65 -6.38 6.02
N VAL A 45 -10.30 -5.22 6.02
CA VAL A 45 -11.09 -4.75 7.16
C VAL A 45 -12.53 -5.25 7.00
N SER A 46 -13.02 -6.00 7.98
CA SER A 46 -14.41 -6.47 8.00
C SER A 46 -15.37 -5.28 7.98
N ALA A 47 -16.36 -5.32 7.09
CA ALA A 47 -17.45 -4.32 7.05
C ALA A 47 -18.52 -4.56 8.12
N LYS A 48 -18.38 -5.63 8.92
CA LYS A 48 -19.32 -5.95 9.99
C LYS A 48 -19.05 -5.04 11.19
N ALA A 49 -20.04 -4.20 11.50
CA ALA A 49 -20.15 -3.49 12.77
C ALA A 49 -20.67 -4.42 13.87
#